data_AF-A0A0C4Y9X5-F1
#
_entry.id   AF-A0A0C4Y9X5-F1
#
_cell.length_a   1.000
_cell.length_b   1.000
_cell.length_c   1.000
_cell.angle_alpha   90.00
_cell.angle_beta   90.00
_cell.angle_gamma   90.00
#
_symmetry.space_group_name_H-M   'P 1'
#
loop_
_entity.id
_entity.type
_entity.pdbx_description
1 polymer ?
#
loop_
_entity_poly.entity_id
_entity_poly.type
_entity_poly.pdbx_seq_one_letter_code
_entity_poly.pdbx_strand_id
1 'polypeptide(L)'
;MAGRKPFVPTAADRKLVESAAAFGIPQDEIARLITNPQTGKPLAAVSLRKHFRIELETGATKANIAVANALFRAATGSGKGAVTAAIWWTKSRMRWRGDGTDPEDETPPAAQTFTFVVKDARRPATDPDGSE
;
A
#
# COMPACT_ATOMS: atom_id res chain seq x y z
N MET A 1 -10.01 9.79 -48.53
CA MET A 1 -9.56 9.80 -47.12
C MET A 1 -9.25 8.37 -46.71
N ALA A 2 -7.99 7.94 -46.76
CA ALA A 2 -7.63 6.62 -46.24
C ALA A 2 -7.68 6.66 -44.71
N GLY A 3 -8.70 6.05 -44.12
CA GLY A 3 -8.85 5.98 -42.66
C GLY A 3 -7.68 5.21 -42.04
N ARG A 4 -7.07 5.78 -41.00
CA ARG A 4 -6.00 5.11 -40.23
C ARG A 4 -6.52 3.76 -39.72
N LYS A 5 -5.80 2.66 -40.01
CA LYS A 5 -6.21 1.32 -39.56
C LYS A 5 -6.35 1.31 -38.02
N PRO A 6 -7.39 0.67 -37.47
CA PRO A 6 -7.56 0.59 -36.02
C PRO A 6 -6.37 -0.12 -35.35
N PHE A 7 -6.00 0.35 -34.16
CA PHE A 7 -5.00 -0.32 -33.33
C PHE A 7 -5.57 -1.67 -32.85
N VAL A 8 -4.80 -2.73 -33.07
CA VAL A 8 -5.16 -4.09 -32.63
C VAL A 8 -4.18 -4.47 -31.52
N PRO A 9 -4.63 -4.55 -30.26
CA PRO A 9 -3.78 -4.95 -29.15
C PRO A 9 -3.35 -6.41 -29.28
N THR A 10 -2.06 -6.68 -29.05
CA THR A 10 -1.56 -8.07 -29.04
C THR A 10 -1.86 -8.73 -27.69
N ALA A 11 -1.82 -10.07 -27.64
CA ALA A 11 -1.98 -10.81 -26.40
C ALA A 11 -0.86 -10.48 -25.38
N ALA A 12 0.36 -10.23 -25.86
CA ALA A 12 1.48 -9.82 -25.03
C ALA A 12 1.23 -8.44 -24.39
N ASP A 13 0.72 -7.48 -25.18
CA ASP A 13 0.37 -6.15 -24.66
C ASP A 13 -0.71 -6.24 -23.59
N ARG A 14 -1.74 -7.08 -23.79
CA ARG A 14 -2.81 -7.27 -22.80
C ARG A 14 -2.25 -7.79 -21.48
N LYS A 15 -1.39 -8.80 -21.52
CA LYS A 15 -0.76 -9.37 -20.31
C LYS A 15 0.16 -8.35 -19.61
N LEU A 16 0.86 -7.53 -20.38
CA LEU A 16 1.71 -6.47 -19.84
C LEU A 16 0.86 -5.39 -19.15
N VAL A 17 -0.20 -4.90 -19.80
CA VAL A 17 -1.11 -3.90 -19.22
C VAL A 17 -1.79 -4.44 -17.97
N GLU A 18 -2.25 -5.69 -18.00
CA GLU A 18 -2.86 -6.35 -16.85
C GLU A 18 -1.90 -6.43 -15.67
N SER A 19 -0.66 -6.88 -15.89
CA SER A 19 0.37 -6.95 -14.85
C SER A 19 0.72 -5.56 -14.30
N ALA A 20 0.88 -4.57 -15.18
CA ALA A 20 1.21 -3.22 -14.76
C ALA A 20 0.08 -2.56 -13.94
N ALA A 21 -1.17 -2.78 -14.34
CA ALA A 21 -2.34 -2.36 -13.58
C ALA A 21 -2.45 -3.09 -12.23
N ALA A 22 -2.11 -4.39 -12.20
CA ALA A 22 -2.07 -5.18 -10.98
C ALA A 22 -1.06 -4.63 -9.95
N PHE A 23 0.06 -4.05 -10.42
CA PHE A 23 1.04 -3.38 -9.57
C PHE A 23 0.67 -1.94 -9.19
N GLY A 24 -0.43 -1.40 -9.71
CA GLY A 24 -0.87 -0.03 -9.41
C GLY A 24 -0.13 1.06 -10.20
N ILE A 25 0.51 0.70 -11.32
CA ILE A 25 1.22 1.69 -12.16
C ILE A 25 0.20 2.65 -12.81
N PRO A 26 0.47 3.97 -12.84
CA PRO A 26 -0.41 4.93 -13.49
C PRO A 26 -0.64 4.62 -14.98
N GLN A 27 -1.88 4.79 -15.45
CA GLN A 27 -2.24 4.47 -16.84
C GLN A 27 -1.42 5.25 -17.88
N ASP A 28 -0.99 6.48 -17.55
CA ASP A 28 -0.17 7.30 -18.44
C ASP A 28 1.24 6.71 -18.63
N GLU A 29 1.78 6.05 -17.62
CA GLU A 29 3.06 5.35 -17.70
C GLU A 29 2.91 4.01 -18.43
N ILE A 30 1.83 3.27 -18.16
CA ILE A 30 1.51 2.04 -18.90
C ILE A 30 1.38 2.32 -20.40
N ALA A 31 0.75 3.44 -20.77
CA ALA A 31 0.59 3.84 -22.17
C ALA A 31 1.94 4.08 -22.87
N ARG A 32 2.97 4.52 -22.12
CA ARG A 32 4.34 4.70 -22.64
C ARG A 32 5.04 3.38 -22.96
N LEU A 33 4.67 2.30 -22.28
CA LEU A 33 5.24 0.96 -22.48
C LEU A 33 4.69 0.27 -23.73
N ILE A 34 3.48 0.64 -24.17
CA ILE A 34 2.84 0.04 -25.34
C ILE A 34 3.16 0.87 -26.60
N THR A 35 3.93 0.27 -27.51
CA THR A 35 4.24 0.90 -28.80
C THR A 35 3.17 0.58 -29.83
N ASN A 36 2.62 1.60 -30.48
CA ASN A 36 1.69 1.39 -31.59
C ASN A 36 2.48 0.97 -32.85
N PRO A 37 2.21 -0.23 -33.41
CA PRO A 37 2.99 -0.79 -34.52
C PRO A 37 2.89 0.03 -35.82
N GLN A 38 1.84 0.85 -35.98
CA GLN A 38 1.71 1.70 -37.17
C GLN A 38 2.50 3.01 -37.07
N THR A 39 2.57 3.60 -35.87
CA THR A 39 3.22 4.91 -35.70
C THR A 39 4.62 4.81 -35.12
N GLY A 40 5.03 3.65 -34.61
CA GLY A 40 6.28 3.49 -33.87
C GLY A 40 6.36 4.38 -32.62
N LYS A 41 5.22 4.92 -32.18
CA LYS A 41 5.08 5.85 -31.05
C LYS A 41 4.35 5.16 -29.91
N PRO A 42 4.60 5.57 -28.67
CA PRO A 42 3.82 5.09 -27.54
C PRO A 42 2.34 5.43 -27.68
N LEU A 43 1.50 4.63 -27.03
CA LEU A 43 0.06 4.80 -27.05
C LEU A 43 -0.34 6.04 -26.24
N ALA A 44 -1.41 6.72 -26.66
CA ALA A 44 -2.03 7.75 -25.83
C ALA A 44 -2.90 7.11 -24.74
N ALA A 45 -2.98 7.73 -23.56
CA ALA A 45 -3.76 7.22 -22.43
C ALA A 45 -5.25 6.97 -22.78
N VAL A 46 -5.84 7.82 -23.64
CA VAL A 46 -7.22 7.66 -24.11
C VAL A 46 -7.39 6.37 -24.92
N SER A 47 -6.42 6.04 -25.77
CA SER A 47 -6.44 4.81 -26.56
C SER A 47 -6.19 3.58 -25.68
N LEU A 48 -5.33 3.68 -24.65
CA LEU A 48 -5.12 2.60 -23.69
C LEU A 48 -6.44 2.22 -23.01
N ARG A 49 -7.18 3.19 -22.46
CA ARG A 49 -8.48 2.95 -21.82
C ARG A 49 -9.52 2.33 -22.76
N LYS A 50 -9.49 2.70 -24.04
CA LYS A 50 -10.44 2.16 -25.05
C LYS A 50 -10.18 0.69 -25.36
N HIS A 51 -8.90 0.28 -25.46
CA HIS A 51 -8.53 -1.06 -25.92
C HIS A 51 -8.28 -2.06 -24.80
N PHE A 52 -7.91 -1.58 -23.60
CA PHE A 52 -7.49 -2.40 -22.46
C PHE A 52 -8.34 -2.20 -21.19
N ARG A 53 -9.62 -1.80 -21.34
CA ARG A 53 -10.48 -1.50 -20.19
C ARG A 53 -10.59 -2.67 -19.21
N ILE A 54 -10.79 -3.89 -19.75
CA ILE A 54 -10.97 -5.10 -18.96
C ILE A 54 -9.71 -5.42 -18.16
N GLU A 55 -8.54 -5.29 -18.77
CA GLU A 55 -7.25 -5.55 -18.15
C GLU A 55 -6.95 -4.55 -17.03
N LEU A 56 -7.27 -3.28 -17.25
CA LEU A 56 -7.10 -2.22 -16.25
C LEU A 56 -8.03 -2.42 -15.04
N GLU A 57 -9.29 -2.81 -15.26
CA GLU A 57 -10.27 -3.05 -14.20
C GLU A 57 -9.98 -4.36 -13.45
N THR A 58 -9.56 -5.41 -14.16
CA THR A 58 -9.35 -6.74 -13.56
C THR A 58 -7.96 -6.90 -12.94
N GLY A 59 -6.95 -6.16 -13.38
CA GLY A 59 -5.57 -6.28 -12.93
C GLY A 59 -5.43 -6.13 -11.41
N ALA A 60 -5.98 -5.06 -10.84
CA ALA A 60 -5.95 -4.83 -9.39
C ALA A 60 -6.64 -5.95 -8.60
N THR A 61 -7.79 -6.41 -9.09
CA THR A 61 -8.53 -7.52 -8.46
C THR A 61 -7.72 -8.82 -8.48
N LYS A 62 -7.06 -9.13 -9.60
CA LYS A 62 -6.22 -10.33 -9.72
C LYS A 62 -4.98 -10.26 -8.82
N ALA A 63 -4.34 -9.11 -8.70
CA ALA A 63 -3.27 -8.89 -7.72
C ALA A 63 -3.77 -9.14 -6.29
N ASN A 64 -4.91 -8.55 -5.93
CA ASN A 64 -5.51 -8.74 -4.61
C ASN A 64 -5.82 -10.22 -4.32
N ILE A 65 -6.33 -10.97 -5.31
CA ILE A 65 -6.54 -12.41 -5.20
C ILE A 65 -5.23 -13.15 -4.95
N ALA A 66 -4.15 -12.82 -5.68
CA ALA A 66 -2.85 -13.47 -5.51
C ALA A 66 -2.28 -13.24 -4.09
N VAL A 67 -2.34 -12.00 -3.60
CA VAL A 67 -1.93 -11.66 -2.23
C VAL A 67 -2.81 -12.37 -1.20
N ALA A 68 -4.13 -12.35 -1.39
CA ALA A 68 -5.07 -13.03 -0.49
C ALA A 68 -4.82 -14.55 -0.45
N ASN A 69 -4.53 -15.19 -1.58
CA ASN A 69 -4.19 -16.61 -1.64
C ASN A 69 -2.89 -16.93 -0.90
N ALA A 70 -1.85 -16.10 -1.05
CA ALA A 70 -0.59 -16.27 -0.33
C ALA A 70 -0.80 -16.12 1.19
N LEU A 71 -1.56 -15.11 1.60
CA LEU A 71 -1.90 -14.89 3.00
C LEU A 71 -2.75 -16.02 3.58
N PHE A 72 -3.75 -16.50 2.84
CA PHE A 72 -4.58 -17.64 3.25
C PHE A 72 -3.72 -18.88 3.51
N ARG A 73 -2.82 -19.22 2.59
CA ARG A 73 -1.88 -20.35 2.77
C ARG A 73 -0.98 -20.17 3.98
N ALA A 74 -0.52 -18.96 4.26
CA ALA A 74 0.26 -18.65 5.45
C ALA A 74 -0.57 -18.83 6.73
N ALA A 75 -1.82 -18.37 6.74
CA ALA A 75 -2.74 -18.46 7.86
C ALA A 75 -3.19 -19.91 8.18
N THR A 76 -3.34 -20.76 7.16
CA THR A 76 -3.72 -22.17 7.32
C THR A 76 -2.53 -23.12 7.49
N GLY A 77 -1.30 -22.62 7.46
CA GLY A 77 -0.08 -23.42 7.62
C GLY A 77 0.38 -23.54 9.08
N SER A 78 1.56 -24.12 9.27
CA SER A 78 2.17 -24.35 10.59
C SER A 78 3.43 -23.51 10.84
N GLY A 79 3.67 -22.46 10.03
CA GLY A 79 4.86 -21.61 10.13
C GLY A 79 4.82 -20.64 11.31
N LYS A 80 5.98 -20.06 11.67
CA LYS A 80 6.15 -19.11 12.79
C LYS A 80 5.23 -17.86 12.72
N GLY A 81 4.65 -17.56 11.55
CA GLY A 81 3.72 -16.44 11.35
C GLY A 81 2.25 -16.85 11.12
N ALA A 82 1.91 -18.14 11.19
CA ALA A 82 0.58 -18.62 10.83
C ALA A 82 -0.53 -18.03 11.72
N VAL A 83 -0.31 -18.02 13.04
CA VAL A 83 -1.26 -17.42 14.00
C VAL A 83 -1.44 -15.93 13.76
N THR A 84 -0.36 -15.19 13.51
CA THR A 84 -0.43 -13.74 13.21
C THR A 84 -1.21 -13.48 11.92
N ALA A 85 -0.96 -14.25 10.86
CA ALA A 85 -1.71 -14.16 9.61
C ALA A 85 -3.20 -14.50 9.82
N ALA A 86 -3.51 -15.52 10.63
CA ALA A 86 -4.88 -15.89 10.97
C ALA A 86 -5.60 -14.78 11.75
N ILE A 87 -4.95 -14.20 12.77
CA ILE A 87 -5.50 -13.06 13.53
C ILE A 87 -5.74 -11.87 12.61
N TRP A 88 -4.79 -11.53 11.74
CA TRP A 88 -4.96 -10.42 10.81
C TRP A 88 -6.13 -10.67 9.83
N TRP A 89 -6.26 -11.91 9.33
CA TRP A 89 -7.34 -12.30 8.43
C TRP A 89 -8.72 -12.21 9.09
N THR A 90 -8.89 -12.75 10.30
CA THR A 90 -10.17 -12.70 11.01
C THR A 90 -10.56 -11.27 11.36
N LYS A 91 -9.60 -10.43 11.79
CA LYS A 91 -9.83 -8.99 11.99
C LYS A 91 -10.26 -8.28 10.70
N SER A 92 -9.54 -8.49 9.60
CA SER A 92 -9.76 -7.77 8.34
C SER A 92 -11.00 -8.24 7.58
N ARG A 93 -11.26 -9.56 7.53
CA ARG A 93 -12.31 -10.16 6.70
C ARG A 93 -13.58 -10.49 7.47
N MET A 94 -13.45 -10.96 8.71
CA MET A 94 -14.60 -11.32 9.57
C MET A 94 -15.03 -10.17 10.48
N ARG A 95 -14.33 -9.02 10.42
CA ARG A 95 -14.61 -7.82 11.21
C ARG A 95 -14.57 -8.08 12.71
N TRP A 96 -13.73 -9.03 13.15
CA TRP A 96 -13.50 -9.26 14.57
C TRP A 96 -12.80 -8.03 15.15
N ARG A 97 -13.52 -7.32 16.03
CA ARG A 97 -12.97 -6.22 16.80
C ARG A 97 -12.34 -6.79 18.06
N GLY A 98 -11.29 -6.15 18.56
CA GLY A 98 -10.94 -6.31 19.97
C GLY A 98 -12.09 -5.79 20.84
N ASP A 99 -12.02 -6.04 22.13
CA ASP A 99 -12.83 -5.46 23.19
C ASP A 99 -12.89 -3.92 23.14
N GLY A 100 -13.66 -3.40 22.20
CA GLY A 100 -14.67 -2.39 22.47
C GLY A 100 -14.25 -0.98 22.84
N THR A 101 -13.05 -0.48 22.53
CA THR A 101 -12.92 0.97 22.38
C THR A 101 -13.53 1.36 21.04
N ASP A 102 -14.83 1.66 21.07
CA ASP A 102 -15.54 2.26 19.95
C ASP A 102 -14.87 3.60 19.59
N PRO A 103 -14.78 3.98 18.31
CA PRO A 103 -14.26 5.30 17.92
C PRO A 103 -15.15 6.46 18.38
N GLU A 104 -16.34 6.19 18.92
CA GLU A 104 -17.20 7.19 19.57
C GLU A 104 -16.82 7.47 21.03
N ASP A 105 -15.94 6.65 21.64
CA ASP A 105 -15.26 6.98 22.90
C ASP A 105 -14.08 7.96 22.67
N GLU A 106 -14.32 9.04 21.92
CA GLU A 106 -13.52 10.27 22.03
C GLU A 106 -13.90 11.03 23.32
N THR A 107 -14.10 10.32 24.43
CA THR A 107 -13.78 10.94 25.72
C THR A 107 -12.26 10.92 25.75
N PRO A 108 -11.55 12.05 25.50
CA PRO A 108 -10.11 12.05 25.58
C PRO A 108 -9.73 11.43 26.94
N PRO A 109 -8.82 10.44 26.97
CA PRO A 109 -8.42 9.83 28.24
C PRO A 109 -8.02 10.98 29.15
N ALA A 110 -8.69 11.08 30.31
CA ALA A 110 -8.51 12.18 31.25
C ALA A 110 -7.01 12.48 31.36
N ALA A 111 -6.62 13.69 30.94
CA ALA A 111 -5.22 14.03 30.73
C ALA A 111 -4.40 13.63 31.96
N GLN A 112 -3.63 12.55 31.85
CA GLN A 112 -2.80 12.08 32.95
C GLN A 112 -1.61 13.04 33.04
N THR A 113 -1.75 14.02 33.93
CA THR A 113 -0.68 14.98 34.23
C THR A 113 0.35 14.27 35.10
N PHE A 114 1.47 13.89 34.49
CA PHE A 114 2.62 13.37 35.23
C PHE A 114 3.48 14.55 35.72
N THR A 115 3.39 14.86 37.01
CA THR A 115 4.24 15.88 37.62
C THR A 115 5.62 15.29 37.92
N PHE A 116 6.63 15.72 37.17
CA PHE A 116 8.02 15.42 37.48
C PHE A 116 8.55 16.47 38.47
N VAL A 117 8.83 16.05 39.71
CA VAL A 117 9.56 16.90 40.67
C VAL A 117 11.05 16.82 40.33
N VAL A 118 11.58 17.88 39.71
CA VAL A 118 13.02 18.07 39.56
C VAL A 118 13.59 18.42 40.93
N LYS A 119 14.28 17.47 41.57
CA LYS A 119 15.08 17.79 42.76
C LYS A 119 16.32 18.57 42.31
N ASP A 120 16.46 19.76 42.88
CA ASP A 120 17.51 20.73 42.61
C ASP A 120 18.91 20.09 42.74
N ALA A 121 19.64 20.00 41.63
CA ALA A 121 21.02 19.54 41.61
C ALA A 121 21.92 20.74 41.90
N ARG A 122 22.08 21.10 43.18
CA ARG A 122 23.05 22.11 43.58
C ARG A 122 24.45 21.62 43.22
N ARG A 123 25.05 22.25 42.21
CA ARG A 123 26.46 22.08 41.83
C ARG A 123 27.34 22.36 43.06
N PRO A 124 28.25 21.47 43.48
CA PRO A 124 29.21 21.84 44.51
C PRO A 124 30.05 23.00 43.98
N ALA A 125 30.11 24.09 44.76
CA ALA A 125 30.99 25.21 44.47
C ALA A 125 32.43 24.68 44.45
N THR A 126 33.14 24.93 43.35
CA THR A 126 34.59 24.80 43.29
C THR A 126 35.19 25.92 44.12
N ASP A 127 35.79 25.58 45.26
CA ASP A 127 36.65 26.50 46.00
C ASP A 127 37.90 26.81 45.16
N PRO A 128 38.25 28.08 44.92
CA PRO A 128 39.57 28.43 44.43
C PRO A 128 40.51 28.68 45.62
N ASP A 129 41.71 28.10 45.53
CA ASP A 129 42.85 28.25 46.45
C ASP A 129 43.11 29.70 46.93
N GLY A 130 43.59 29.82 48.17
CA GLY A 130 44.11 31.08 48.71
C GLY A 130 44.73 30.93 50.11
N SER A 131 46.03 30.64 50.12
CA SER A 131 47.02 30.75 51.20
C SER A 131 46.92 31.98 52.12
N GLU A 132 47.05 31.77 53.44
CA GLU A 132 48.05 32.40 54.33
C GLU A 132 48.23 31.57 55.62
#